data_AF-A0A2V9ZBN8-F1
#
_entry.id   AF-A0A2V9ZBN8-F1
#
_cell.length_a   1.000
_cell.length_b   1.000
_cell.length_c   1.000
_cell.angle_alpha   90.00
_cell.angle_beta   90.00
_cell.angle_gamma   90.00
#
_symmetry.space_group_name_H-M   'P 1'
#
loop_
_entity.id
_entity.type
_entity.pdbx_description
1 polymer ?
#
loop_
_entity_poly.entity_id
_entity_poly.type
_entity_poly.pdbx_seq_one_letter_code
_entity_poly.pdbx_strand_id
1 'polypeptide(L)'
;MPRIPIFKLGQSAERVESPQLARYSPRLALEGLTAGVDNLRHDVYLSPKFVEQMRLQIARLVARHGNVETVLGGDSAAMAKTKSFAGGVAGLKSALTKPEPPELKGLLADLHVAALNRAKKHSNIAVDLLARLAVIKFLRAELLAQFAQLLERCRIKLKTYEGVRQQTALEFREKVGAFQVAKKTVLRKAGQEL
;
A
#
# COMPACT_ATOMS: atom_id res chain seq x y z
N MET A 1 -4.69 -27.31 -60.89
CA MET A 1 -5.06 -26.90 -59.51
C MET A 1 -4.39 -27.85 -58.52
N PRO A 2 -3.47 -27.39 -57.66
CA PRO A 2 -2.78 -28.27 -56.72
C PRO A 2 -3.69 -28.56 -55.52
N ARG A 3 -3.85 -29.84 -55.18
CA ARG A 3 -4.65 -30.31 -54.04
C ARG A 3 -3.82 -30.15 -52.76
N ILE A 4 -4.32 -29.34 -51.82
CA ILE A 4 -3.72 -29.16 -50.50
C ILE A 4 -3.95 -30.45 -49.69
N PRO A 5 -2.92 -31.10 -49.13
CA PRO A 5 -3.11 -32.26 -48.27
C PRO A 5 -3.71 -31.82 -46.93
N ILE A 6 -4.86 -32.41 -46.58
CA ILE A 6 -5.48 -32.23 -45.27
C ILE A 6 -4.65 -33.03 -44.26
N PHE A 7 -3.94 -32.31 -43.38
CA PHE A 7 -3.31 -32.92 -42.21
C PHE A 7 -4.42 -33.47 -41.31
N LYS A 8 -4.59 -34.79 -41.30
CA LYS A 8 -5.35 -35.48 -40.26
C LYS A 8 -4.54 -35.33 -38.97
N LEU A 9 -4.93 -34.39 -38.10
CA LEU A 9 -4.47 -34.40 -36.71
C LEU A 9 -4.76 -35.79 -36.16
N GLY A 10 -3.68 -36.53 -35.89
CA GLY A 10 -3.75 -37.87 -35.33
C GLY A 10 -4.61 -37.82 -34.07
N GLN A 11 -5.70 -38.59 -34.09
CA GLN A 11 -6.34 -39.08 -32.88
C GLN A 11 -5.43 -40.14 -32.25
N SER A 12 -4.24 -39.74 -31.78
CA SER A 12 -3.55 -40.50 -30.76
C SER A 12 -4.24 -40.12 -29.45
N ALA A 13 -5.25 -40.92 -29.09
CA ALA A 13 -5.76 -40.98 -27.72
C ALA A 13 -4.67 -41.58 -26.82
N GLU A 14 -3.54 -40.88 -26.71
CA GLU A 14 -2.64 -41.07 -25.59
C GLU A 14 -3.45 -40.60 -24.39
N ARG A 15 -3.94 -41.57 -23.59
CA ARG A 15 -4.54 -41.29 -22.30
C ARG A 15 -3.45 -40.64 -21.48
N VAL A 16 -3.39 -39.31 -21.51
CA VAL A 16 -2.59 -38.54 -20.58
C VAL A 16 -3.17 -38.86 -19.21
N GLU A 17 -2.49 -39.73 -18.47
CA GLU A 17 -2.88 -40.03 -17.10
C GLU A 17 -2.94 -38.69 -16.36
N SER A 18 -4.08 -38.42 -15.72
CA SER A 18 -4.25 -37.20 -14.95
C SER A 18 -3.13 -37.15 -13.89
N PRO A 19 -2.38 -36.04 -13.78
CA PRO A 19 -1.29 -35.95 -12.83
C PRO A 19 -1.82 -36.22 -11.41
N GLN A 20 -1.21 -37.18 -10.72
CA GLN A 20 -1.56 -37.49 -9.35
C GLN A 20 -1.14 -36.31 -8.46
N LEU A 21 -2.12 -35.51 -8.04
CA LEU A 21 -1.90 -34.37 -7.14
C LEU A 21 -1.61 -34.91 -5.73
N ALA A 22 -0.35 -34.83 -5.32
CA ALA A 22 0.03 -35.13 -3.94
C ALA A 22 -0.48 -34.03 -3.01
N ARG A 23 -1.14 -34.41 -1.90
CA ARG A 23 -1.49 -33.48 -0.83
C ARG A 23 -0.22 -33.09 -0.08
N TYR A 24 0.27 -31.88 -0.33
CA TYR A 24 1.30 -31.25 0.48
C TYR A 24 0.65 -30.46 1.61
N SER A 25 0.96 -30.82 2.86
CA SER A 25 0.58 -30.03 4.04
C SER A 25 1.85 -29.43 4.64
N PRO A 26 2.13 -28.14 4.39
CA PRO A 26 3.31 -27.49 4.98
C PRO A 26 3.15 -27.46 6.50
N ARG A 27 4.04 -28.15 7.22
CA ARG A 27 4.17 -28.00 8.67
C ARG A 27 5.19 -26.89 8.94
N LEU A 28 4.70 -25.75 9.39
CA LEU A 28 5.56 -24.65 9.82
C LEU A 28 5.91 -24.88 11.29
N ALA A 29 7.11 -25.40 11.56
CA ALA A 29 7.64 -25.49 12.90
C ALA A 29 8.05 -24.09 13.37
N LEU A 30 7.21 -23.46 14.19
CA LEU A 30 7.47 -22.18 14.82
C LEU A 30 8.14 -22.43 16.18
N GLU A 31 9.25 -23.17 16.17
CA GLU A 31 10.02 -23.46 17.39
C GLU A 31 10.71 -22.18 17.90
N GLY A 32 10.62 -21.92 19.20
CA GLY A 32 11.06 -20.66 19.81
C GLY A 32 10.05 -19.50 19.69
N LEU A 33 8.85 -19.77 19.17
CA LEU A 33 7.78 -18.77 19.09
C LEU A 33 6.83 -18.85 20.32
N THR A 34 7.06 -18.04 21.36
CA THR A 34 6.09 -17.74 22.45
C THR A 34 4.88 -16.87 22.02
N ALA A 35 3.65 -17.37 22.21
CA ALA A 35 2.43 -16.60 21.97
C ALA A 35 2.23 -15.55 23.07
N GLY A 36 2.26 -14.27 22.71
CA GLY A 36 2.00 -13.15 23.62
C GLY A 36 0.59 -12.62 23.45
N VAL A 37 -0.15 -12.53 24.55
CA VAL A 37 -1.49 -11.93 24.67
C VAL A 37 -1.40 -10.46 24.23
N ASP A 38 -2.34 -10.05 23.37
CA ASP A 38 -2.37 -8.82 22.56
C ASP A 38 -1.38 -8.75 21.35
N ASN A 39 -1.83 -9.35 20.25
CA ASN A 39 -1.43 -9.06 18.87
C ASN A 39 0.08 -9.00 18.59
N LEU A 40 0.70 -10.18 18.47
CA LEU A 40 1.88 -10.48 17.63
C LEU A 40 3.11 -9.57 17.89
N ARG A 41 3.86 -9.90 18.94
CA ARG A 41 5.31 -9.72 19.16
C ARG A 41 6.03 -8.44 18.73
N HIS A 42 6.86 -7.95 19.65
CA HIS A 42 7.78 -6.82 19.47
C HIS A 42 9.12 -7.24 18.82
N ASP A 43 9.27 -8.51 18.44
CA ASP A 43 10.56 -9.11 18.06
C ASP A 43 11.07 -8.64 16.68
N VAL A 44 10.20 -8.07 15.84
CA VAL A 44 10.57 -7.56 14.52
C VAL A 44 10.56 -6.04 14.53
N TYR A 45 11.75 -5.47 14.70
CA TYR A 45 11.96 -4.03 14.56
C TYR A 45 12.12 -3.67 13.07
N LEU A 46 11.13 -2.95 12.53
CA LEU A 46 11.24 -2.34 11.20
C LEU A 46 12.02 -1.03 11.31
N SER A 47 12.91 -0.79 10.33
CA SER A 47 13.70 0.44 10.28
C SER A 47 12.78 1.68 10.26
N PRO A 48 13.05 2.71 11.08
CA PRO A 48 12.27 3.95 11.09
C PRO A 48 12.17 4.60 9.71
N LYS A 49 13.26 4.58 8.94
CA LYS A 49 13.30 5.13 7.57
C LYS A 49 12.31 4.41 6.66
N PHE A 50 12.26 3.09 6.74
CA PHE A 50 11.31 2.27 5.98
C PHE A 50 9.87 2.60 6.39
N VAL A 51 9.61 2.68 7.71
CA VAL A 51 8.28 3.01 8.24
C VAL A 51 7.80 4.38 7.74
N GLU A 52 8.65 5.40 7.77
CA GLU A 52 8.32 6.75 7.30
C GLU A 52 8.03 6.79 5.79
N GLN A 53 8.89 6.16 4.98
CA GLN A 53 8.70 6.09 3.53
C GLN A 53 7.40 5.36 3.17
N MET A 54 7.14 4.22 3.81
CA MET A 54 5.90 3.47 3.62
C MET A 54 4.67 4.27 4.06
N ARG A 55 4.75 4.97 5.20
CA ARG A 55 3.64 5.79 5.70
C ARG A 55 3.27 6.90 4.72
N LEU A 56 4.27 7.60 4.17
CA LEU A 56 4.05 8.65 3.17
C LEU A 56 3.38 8.11 1.92
N GLN A 57 3.79 6.93 1.45
CA GLN A 57 3.24 6.32 0.25
C GLN A 57 1.82 5.80 0.48
N ILE A 58 1.55 5.14 1.61
CA ILE A 58 0.21 4.71 2.00
C ILE A 58 -0.73 5.92 2.09
N ALA A 59 -0.28 7.02 2.71
CA ALA A 59 -1.07 8.25 2.81
C ALA A 59 -1.44 8.81 1.42
N ARG A 60 -0.50 8.81 0.47
CA ARG A 60 -0.74 9.22 -0.92
C ARG A 60 -1.74 8.30 -1.61
N LEU A 61 -1.57 6.98 -1.51
CA LEU A 61 -2.51 6.01 -2.11
C LEU A 61 -3.94 6.19 -1.57
N VAL A 62 -4.08 6.36 -0.25
CA VAL A 62 -5.39 6.60 0.38
C VAL A 62 -6.00 7.93 -0.07
N ALA A 63 -5.21 9.00 -0.17
CA ALA A 63 -5.68 10.29 -0.67
C ALA A 63 -6.13 10.22 -2.14
N ARG A 64 -5.35 9.53 -2.98
CA ARG A 64 -5.62 9.33 -4.42
C ARG A 64 -6.90 8.55 -4.64
N HIS A 65 -7.03 7.38 -4.01
CA HIS A 65 -8.22 6.54 -4.14
C HIS A 65 -9.46 7.13 -3.47
N GLY A 66 -9.25 8.02 -2.49
CA GLY A 66 -10.31 8.77 -1.84
C GLY A 66 -10.78 10.04 -2.58
N ASN A 67 -10.12 10.42 -3.68
CA ASN A 67 -10.33 11.71 -4.38
C ASN A 67 -10.20 12.94 -3.45
N VAL A 68 -9.44 12.82 -2.36
CA VAL A 68 -9.25 13.88 -1.35
C VAL A 68 -8.02 14.74 -1.68
N GLU A 69 -7.19 14.34 -2.64
CA GLU A 69 -5.99 15.11 -3.05
C GLU A 69 -6.32 16.54 -3.47
N THR A 70 -7.44 16.76 -4.15
CA THR A 70 -7.89 18.09 -4.59
C THR A 70 -8.39 18.95 -3.42
N VAL A 71 -9.00 18.33 -2.41
CA VAL A 71 -9.47 18.96 -1.16
C VAL A 71 -8.29 19.32 -0.24
N LEU A 72 -7.25 18.50 -0.23
CA LEU A 72 -6.04 18.73 0.54
C LEU A 72 -5.08 19.71 -0.17
N GLY A 73 -5.03 19.66 -1.50
CA GLY A 73 -4.17 20.49 -2.36
C GLY A 73 -4.64 21.94 -2.56
N GLY A 74 -5.87 22.29 -2.18
CA GLY A 74 -6.35 23.68 -2.19
C GLY A 74 -5.47 24.65 -1.39
N ASP A 75 -4.73 24.14 -0.40
CA ASP A 75 -3.83 24.96 0.43
C ASP A 75 -2.46 25.21 -0.22
N SER A 76 -2.03 24.38 -1.19
CA SER A 76 -0.76 24.62 -1.88
C SER A 76 -0.89 25.69 -2.98
N ALA A 77 -2.08 25.86 -3.56
CA ALA A 77 -2.37 26.90 -4.53
C ALA A 77 -2.69 28.26 -3.87
N ALA A 78 -3.35 28.26 -2.70
CA ALA A 78 -3.62 29.49 -1.95
C ALA A 78 -2.35 30.08 -1.30
N MET A 79 -1.40 29.24 -0.87
CA MET A 79 -0.11 29.69 -0.33
C MET A 79 0.92 30.06 -1.42
N ALA A 80 0.69 29.65 -2.68
CA ALA A 80 1.58 29.95 -3.81
C ALA A 80 1.40 31.35 -4.40
N LYS A 81 0.26 32.03 -4.14
CA LYS A 81 0.02 33.39 -4.64
C LYS A 81 0.56 34.52 -3.76
N THR A 82 1.02 34.23 -2.53
CA THR A 82 1.49 35.27 -1.59
C THR A 82 3.01 35.29 -1.39
N LYS A 83 3.77 34.44 -2.08
CA LYS A 83 5.24 34.40 -1.99
C LYS A 83 5.91 34.60 -3.34
N SER A 84 5.79 35.81 -3.87
CA SER A 84 6.62 36.31 -4.96
C SER A 84 7.13 37.70 -4.57
N PHE A 85 8.06 37.77 -3.62
CA PHE A 85 9.01 38.89 -3.44
C PHE A 85 9.92 38.55 -2.24
N ALA A 86 10.97 37.74 -2.47
CA ALA A 86 12.24 37.69 -1.72
C ALA A 86 12.93 36.35 -1.98
N GLY A 87 14.21 36.41 -2.39
CA GLY A 87 15.02 35.27 -2.79
C GLY A 87 15.52 34.41 -1.63
N GLY A 88 16.08 33.25 -2.00
CA GLY A 88 16.82 32.35 -1.12
C GLY A 88 15.96 31.29 -0.46
N VAL A 89 15.90 30.11 -1.10
CA VAL A 89 16.30 28.77 -0.62
C VAL A 89 15.53 27.77 -1.48
N ALA A 90 16.18 27.30 -2.53
CA ALA A 90 15.70 26.18 -3.34
C ALA A 90 15.82 24.91 -2.51
N GLY A 91 14.70 24.41 -1.98
CA GLY A 91 14.76 23.22 -1.14
C GLY A 91 13.46 22.72 -0.54
N LEU A 92 12.30 22.89 -1.20
CA LEU A 92 11.10 22.10 -0.88
C LEU A 92 10.01 22.21 -1.95
N LYS A 93 10.37 22.04 -3.22
CA LYS A 93 9.42 21.98 -4.33
C LYS A 93 9.62 20.69 -5.14
N SER A 94 9.26 19.56 -4.54
CA SER A 94 8.84 18.36 -5.28
C SER A 94 8.34 17.29 -4.29
N ALA A 95 7.06 17.34 -3.92
CA ALA A 95 6.42 16.23 -3.20
C ALA A 95 5.08 15.81 -3.81
N LEU A 96 4.75 16.34 -5.00
CA LEU A 96 3.55 16.01 -5.77
C LEU A 96 3.89 15.81 -7.27
N THR A 97 5.07 15.28 -7.58
CA THR A 97 5.31 14.67 -8.89
C THR A 97 4.81 13.23 -8.91
N LYS A 98 4.25 12.86 -10.06
CA LYS A 98 3.82 11.53 -10.50
C LYS A 98 4.85 10.41 -10.20
N PRO A 99 4.40 9.15 -10.23
CA PRO A 99 4.62 8.19 -9.17
C PRO A 99 6.07 7.68 -9.20
N GLU A 100 6.69 7.54 -8.04
CA GLU A 100 7.85 6.65 -7.86
C GLU A 100 7.35 5.32 -7.24
N PRO A 101 6.65 4.45 -8.01
CA PRO A 101 6.33 3.10 -7.56
C PRO A 101 7.54 2.13 -7.60
N PRO A 102 8.64 2.31 -8.38
CA PRO A 102 9.69 1.30 -8.44
C PRO A 102 10.56 1.31 -7.18
N GLU A 103 10.79 2.48 -6.55
CA GLU A 103 11.62 2.58 -5.35
C GLU A 103 11.02 1.80 -4.17
N LEU A 104 9.71 1.87 -3.98
CA LEU A 104 9.05 1.18 -2.86
C LEU A 104 9.01 -0.33 -3.04
N LYS A 105 8.73 -0.80 -4.25
CA LYS A 105 8.80 -2.23 -4.57
C LYS A 105 10.24 -2.74 -4.43
N GLY A 106 11.23 -1.91 -4.78
CA GLY A 106 12.65 -2.17 -4.50
C GLY A 106 12.92 -2.30 -3.01
N LEU A 107 12.51 -1.33 -2.19
CA LEU A 107 12.69 -1.34 -0.73
C LEU A 107 12.04 -2.57 -0.07
N LEU A 108 10.83 -2.95 -0.51
CA LEU A 108 10.18 -4.17 -0.04
C LEU A 108 10.94 -5.41 -0.50
N ALA A 109 11.38 -5.48 -1.75
CA ALA A 109 12.16 -6.61 -2.25
C ALA A 109 13.48 -6.76 -1.47
N ASP A 110 14.21 -5.67 -1.26
CA ASP A 110 15.46 -5.65 -0.51
C ASP A 110 15.26 -6.10 0.94
N LEU A 111 14.18 -5.65 1.59
CA LEU A 111 13.84 -6.07 2.94
C LEU A 111 13.55 -7.58 3.02
N HIS A 112 12.79 -8.13 2.05
CA HIS A 112 12.50 -9.56 1.99
C HIS A 112 13.75 -10.39 1.66
N VAL A 113 14.61 -9.92 0.75
CA VAL A 113 15.89 -10.57 0.42
C VAL A 113 16.81 -10.58 1.63
N ALA A 114 16.90 -9.47 2.36
CA ALA A 114 17.67 -9.39 3.60
C ALA A 114 17.14 -10.35 4.68
N ALA A 115 15.82 -10.44 4.84
CA ALA A 115 15.18 -11.39 5.76
C ALA A 115 15.48 -12.85 5.38
N LEU A 116 15.39 -13.20 4.09
CA LEU A 116 15.74 -14.53 3.58
C LEU A 116 17.22 -14.86 3.80
N ASN A 117 18.13 -13.92 3.53
CA ASN A 117 19.56 -14.13 3.75
C ASN A 117 19.88 -14.33 5.23
N ARG A 118 19.19 -13.62 6.12
CA ARG A 118 19.30 -13.81 7.57
C ARG A 118 18.76 -15.17 7.99
N ALA A 119 17.61 -15.59 7.48
CA ALA A 119 17.04 -16.92 7.73
C ALA A 119 17.99 -18.04 7.30
N LYS A 120 18.62 -17.91 6.12
CA LYS A 120 19.65 -18.85 5.64
C LYS A 120 20.87 -18.90 6.57
N LYS A 121 21.36 -17.74 7.03
CA LYS A 121 22.51 -17.65 7.95
C LYS A 121 22.23 -18.34 9.30
N HIS A 122 21.00 -18.25 9.78
CA HIS A 122 20.58 -18.87 11.05
C HIS A 122 19.97 -20.26 10.89
N SER A 123 19.97 -20.83 9.67
CA SER A 123 19.30 -22.09 9.31
C SER A 123 17.87 -22.22 9.84
N ASN A 124 17.18 -21.09 10.01
CA ASN A 124 15.85 -21.01 10.62
C ASN A 124 14.90 -20.22 9.74
N ILE A 125 13.97 -20.93 9.10
CA ILE A 125 12.96 -20.36 8.20
C ILE A 125 11.93 -19.49 8.93
N ALA A 126 11.72 -19.70 10.24
CA ALA A 126 10.77 -18.92 11.03
C ALA A 126 11.13 -17.43 11.04
N VAL A 127 12.42 -17.09 10.88
CA VAL A 127 12.90 -15.70 10.80
C VAL A 127 12.33 -14.98 9.56
N ASP A 128 12.29 -15.66 8.41
CA ASP A 128 11.71 -15.09 7.18
C ASP A 128 10.18 -14.96 7.29
N LEU A 129 9.53 -15.99 7.85
CA LEU A 129 8.08 -15.97 8.07
C LEU A 129 7.64 -14.85 9.02
N LEU A 130 8.40 -14.63 10.10
CA LEU A 130 8.17 -13.53 11.04
C LEU A 130 8.34 -12.17 10.35
N ALA A 131 9.38 -12.01 9.51
CA ALA A 131 9.61 -10.77 8.78
C ALA A 131 8.44 -10.46 7.82
N ARG A 132 8.01 -11.44 7.02
CA ARG A 132 6.85 -11.30 6.11
C ARG A 132 5.57 -10.97 6.86
N LEU A 133 5.31 -11.66 7.97
CA LEU A 133 4.14 -11.41 8.80
C LEU A 133 4.17 -9.99 9.38
N ALA A 134 5.33 -9.54 9.88
CA ALA A 134 5.49 -8.20 10.42
C ALA A 134 5.22 -7.12 9.38
N VAL A 135 5.69 -7.30 8.14
CA VAL A 135 5.41 -6.37 7.03
C VAL A 135 3.91 -6.33 6.72
N ILE A 136 3.25 -7.48 6.57
CA ILE A 136 1.80 -7.53 6.29
C ILE A 136 0.99 -6.88 7.43
N LYS A 137 1.35 -7.17 8.68
CA LYS A 137 0.70 -6.58 9.85
C LYS A 137 0.89 -5.05 9.87
N PHE A 138 2.10 -4.58 9.61
CA PHE A 138 2.43 -3.16 9.51
C PHE A 138 1.60 -2.48 8.41
N LEU A 139 1.58 -3.02 7.19
CA LEU A 139 0.82 -2.46 6.06
C LEU A 139 -0.68 -2.37 6.38
N ARG A 140 -1.24 -3.43 6.97
CA ARG A 140 -2.65 -3.45 7.37
C ARG A 140 -2.96 -2.40 8.44
N ALA A 141 -2.11 -2.27 9.45
CA ALA A 141 -2.30 -1.30 10.53
C ALA A 141 -2.17 0.14 10.02
N GLU A 142 -1.12 0.43 9.23
CA GLU A 142 -0.88 1.76 8.67
C GLU A 142 -1.95 2.17 7.67
N LEU A 143 -2.48 1.27 6.84
CA LEU A 143 -3.61 1.58 5.95
C LEU A 143 -4.83 2.12 6.71
N LEU A 144 -5.17 1.46 7.83
CA LEU A 144 -6.29 1.87 8.68
C LEU A 144 -5.98 3.19 9.40
N ALA A 145 -4.76 3.34 9.92
CA ALA A 145 -4.32 4.54 10.61
C ALA A 145 -4.29 5.76 9.67
N GLN A 146 -3.73 5.63 8.46
CA GLN A 146 -3.67 6.70 7.47
C GLN A 146 -5.06 7.14 7.02
N PHE A 147 -6.01 6.21 6.86
CA PHE A 147 -7.39 6.55 6.56
C PHE A 147 -8.04 7.38 7.68
N ALA A 148 -7.85 7.00 8.94
CA ALA A 148 -8.35 7.75 10.08
C ALA A 148 -7.73 9.15 10.18
N GLN A 149 -6.40 9.25 10.03
CA GLN A 149 -5.68 10.53 10.03
C GLN A 149 -6.14 11.46 8.89
N LEU A 150 -6.35 10.93 7.68
CA LEU A 150 -6.89 11.72 6.58
C LEU A 150 -8.30 12.21 6.87
N LEU A 151 -9.16 11.36 7.43
CA LEU A 151 -10.52 11.76 7.82
C LEU A 151 -10.54 12.88 8.86
N GLU A 152 -9.67 12.79 9.87
CA GLU A 152 -9.54 13.84 10.88
C GLU A 152 -9.10 15.16 10.26
N ARG A 153 -8.08 15.13 9.40
CA ARG A 153 -7.64 16.33 8.66
C ARG A 153 -8.77 16.93 7.82
N CYS A 154 -9.57 16.10 7.16
CA CYS A 154 -10.74 16.56 6.41
C CYS A 154 -11.80 17.21 7.30
N ARG A 155 -12.08 16.62 8.47
CA ARG A 155 -13.03 17.16 9.45
C ARG A 155 -12.57 18.50 10.01
N ILE A 156 -11.27 18.64 10.29
CA ILE A 156 -10.68 19.91 10.76
C ILE A 156 -10.83 20.98 9.69
N LYS A 157 -10.48 20.68 8.43
CA LYS A 157 -10.66 21.62 7.31
C LYS A 157 -12.11 22.02 7.13
N LEU A 158 -13.04 21.07 7.20
CA LEU A 158 -14.48 21.34 7.05
C LEU A 158 -14.96 22.38 8.08
N LYS A 159 -14.55 22.25 9.35
CA LYS A 159 -14.86 23.25 10.39
C LYS A 159 -14.34 24.65 10.05
N THR A 160 -13.20 24.77 9.39
CA THR A 160 -12.64 26.06 8.95
C THR A 160 -13.47 26.70 7.83
N TYR A 161 -14.12 25.90 6.98
CA TYR A 161 -14.92 26.40 5.85
C TYR A 161 -16.37 26.76 6.21
N GLU A 162 -16.89 26.26 7.33
CA GLU A 162 -18.28 26.49 7.79
C GLU A 162 -18.60 27.98 8.04
N GLY A 163 -17.60 28.86 8.22
CA GLY A 163 -17.81 30.29 8.48
C GLY A 163 -17.73 31.24 7.27
N VAL A 164 -17.13 30.84 6.13
CA VAL A 164 -16.68 31.81 5.10
C VAL A 164 -17.36 31.61 3.73
N ARG A 165 -17.73 30.38 3.33
CA ARG A 165 -18.31 30.10 2.01
C ARG A 165 -19.25 28.88 2.04
N GLN A 166 -20.56 29.14 2.18
CA GLN A 166 -21.58 28.09 2.34
C GLN A 166 -21.66 27.10 1.17
N GLN A 167 -21.55 27.56 -0.08
CA GLN A 167 -21.64 26.68 -1.26
C GLN A 167 -20.45 25.71 -1.34
N THR A 168 -19.22 26.21 -1.19
CA THR A 168 -18.03 25.33 -1.19
C THR A 168 -18.02 24.39 0.03
N ALA A 169 -18.55 24.83 1.18
CA ALA A 169 -18.62 24.00 2.38
C ALA A 169 -19.56 22.79 2.20
N LEU A 170 -20.67 22.95 1.47
CA LEU A 170 -21.57 21.83 1.14
C LEU A 170 -20.88 20.79 0.24
N GLU A 171 -20.20 21.23 -0.82
CA GLU A 171 -19.44 20.32 -1.69
C GLU A 171 -18.33 19.59 -0.92
N PHE A 172 -17.65 20.27 0.02
CA PHE A 172 -16.66 19.63 0.88
C PHE A 172 -17.30 18.60 1.81
N ARG A 173 -18.48 18.88 2.38
CA ARG A 173 -19.22 17.94 3.23
C ARG A 173 -19.63 16.69 2.46
N GLU A 174 -20.11 16.85 1.21
CA GLU A 174 -20.44 15.74 0.34
C GLU A 174 -19.22 14.87 0.01
N LYS A 175 -18.08 15.49 -0.33
CA LYS A 175 -16.83 14.77 -0.60
C LYS A 175 -16.32 14.02 0.62
N VAL A 176 -16.38 14.62 1.81
CA VAL A 176 -15.99 13.96 3.08
C VAL A 176 -16.95 12.83 3.44
N GLY A 177 -18.24 13.00 3.21
CA GLY A 177 -19.25 11.95 3.38
C GLY A 177 -19.02 10.77 2.44
N ALA A 178 -18.81 11.05 1.15
CA ALA A 178 -18.48 10.04 0.14
C ALA A 178 -17.20 9.27 0.49
N PHE A 179 -16.17 9.96 0.98
CA PHE A 179 -14.92 9.34 1.42
C PHE A 179 -15.11 8.42 2.64
N GLN A 180 -15.95 8.80 3.61
CA GLN A 180 -16.30 7.94 4.75
C GLN A 180 -17.03 6.66 4.31
N VAL A 181 -18.02 6.79 3.43
CA VAL A 181 -18.77 5.65 2.89
C VAL A 181 -17.87 4.74 2.05
N ALA A 182 -16.97 5.33 1.26
CA ALA A 182 -16.05 4.60 0.39
C ALA A 182 -14.87 3.93 1.12
N LYS A 183 -14.81 3.97 2.47
CA LYS A 183 -13.71 3.40 3.28
C LYS A 183 -13.24 2.03 2.79
N LYS A 184 -14.15 1.07 2.64
CA LYS A 184 -13.81 -0.31 2.24
C LYS A 184 -13.22 -0.36 0.83
N THR A 185 -13.77 0.42 -0.09
CA THR A 185 -13.30 0.48 -1.49
C THR A 185 -11.94 1.15 -1.60
N VAL A 186 -11.73 2.26 -0.89
CA VAL A 186 -10.45 2.99 -0.85
C VAL A 186 -9.36 2.10 -0.28
N LEU A 187 -9.61 1.47 0.87
CA LEU A 187 -8.63 0.57 1.51
C LEU A 187 -8.32 -0.65 0.64
N ARG A 188 -9.32 -1.21 -0.06
CA ARG A 188 -9.11 -2.32 -0.99
C ARG A 188 -8.25 -1.91 -2.18
N LYS A 189 -8.54 -0.77 -2.83
CA LYS A 189 -7.77 -0.28 -3.98
C LYS A 189 -6.34 0.10 -3.59
N ALA A 190 -6.19 0.81 -2.47
CA ALA A 190 -4.87 1.15 -1.94
C ALA A 190 -4.07 -0.12 -1.57
N GLY A 191 -4.74 -1.14 -1.01
CA GLY A 191 -4.11 -2.43 -0.71
C GLY A 191 -3.76 -3.28 -1.94
N GLN A 192 -4.42 -3.07 -3.09
CA GLN A 192 -4.10 -3.77 -4.34
C GLN A 192 -2.90 -3.17 -5.07
N GLU A 193 -2.59 -1.88 -4.83
CA GLU A 193 -1.47 -1.19 -5.45
C GLU A 193 -0.14 -1.34 -4.68
N LEU A 194 -0.22 -1.69 -3.39
CA LEU A 194 0.92 -2.06 -2.55
C LEU A 194 1.48 -3.44 -2.94
#